data_AF-A0A2K1WWA9-F1
#
_entry.id   AF-A0A2K1WWA9-F1
#
_cell.length_a   1.000
_cell.length_b   1.000
_cell.length_c   1.000
_cell.angle_alpha   90.00
_cell.angle_beta   90.00
_cell.angle_gamma   90.00
#
_symmetry.space_group_name_H-M   'P 1'
#
loop_
_entity.id
_entity.type
_entity.pdbx_description
1 polymer ?
#
loop_
_entity_poly.entity_id
_entity_poly.type
_entity_poly.pdbx_seq_one_letter_code
_entity_poly.pdbx_strand_id
1 'polypeptide(L)' 'MPEPRWVISMGSCANGGGYYHYSYSVFRGCPPTAEALLYGLLQLQKKIHRPKDFLHWWTK' A
#
# COMPACT_ATOMS: atom_id res chain seq x y z
N MET A 1 8.41 7.96 -11.92
CA MET A 1 6.93 8.13 -11.87
C MET A 1 6.61 9.59 -11.62
N PRO A 2 5.62 10.20 -12.31
CA PRO A 2 5.14 11.57 -12.05
C PRO A 2 4.30 11.65 -10.76
N GLU A 3 4.26 12.79 -10.06
CA GLU A 3 3.33 13.04 -8.94
C GLU A 3 1.88 13.23 -9.46
N PRO A 4 0.83 12.84 -8.69
CA PRO A 4 0.82 12.15 -7.39
C PRO A 4 1.08 10.64 -7.52
N ARG A 5 1.77 10.06 -6.52
CA ARG A 5 2.17 8.65 -6.51
C ARG A 5 1.63 7.93 -5.28
N TRP A 6 1.12 6.72 -5.48
CA TRP A 6 0.69 5.84 -4.40
C TRP A 6 1.36 4.47 -4.54
N VAL A 7 1.75 3.91 -3.40
CA VAL A 7 2.39 2.58 -3.32
C VAL A 7 1.54 1.72 -2.39
N ILE A 8 1.21 0.52 -2.84
CA ILE A 8 0.55 -0.51 -2.01
C ILE A 8 1.59 -1.58 -1.72
N SER A 9 1.85 -1.85 -0.45
CA SER A 9 2.65 -2.99 -0.02
C SER A 9 1.74 -4.22 0.13
N MET A 10 2.03 -5.29 -0.60
CA MET A 10 1.20 -6.49 -0.65
C MET A 10 1.90 -7.67 0.01
N GLY A 11 1.22 -8.31 0.96
CA GLY A 11 1.78 -9.42 1.74
C GLY A 11 2.66 -8.97 2.92
N SER A 12 2.83 -9.87 3.89
CA SER A 12 3.58 -9.60 5.12
C SER A 12 5.05 -9.24 4.87
N CYS A 13 5.67 -9.75 3.79
CA CYS A 13 7.04 -9.39 3.41
C CYS A 13 7.20 -7.94 2.96
N ALA A 14 6.25 -7.40 2.18
CA ALA A 14 6.32 -6.01 1.71
C ALA A 14 5.92 -4.99 2.78
N ASN A 15 5.18 -5.43 3.80
CA ASN A 15 4.72 -4.57 4.89
C ASN A 15 5.72 -4.43 6.05
N GLY A 16 6.66 -5.37 6.19
CA GLY A 16 7.64 -5.33 7.28
C GLY A 16 8.46 -6.61 7.43
N GLY A 17 8.89 -7.23 6.33
CA GLY A 17 9.74 -8.43 6.35
C GLY A 17 9.03 -9.75 6.67
N GLY A 18 7.87 -9.70 7.33
CA GLY A 18 6.99 -10.84 7.56
C GLY A 18 7.72 -12.02 8.23
N TYR A 19 7.48 -13.23 7.73
CA TYR A 19 8.04 -14.48 8.26
C TYR A 19 9.55 -14.65 7.97
N TYR A 20 10.20 -13.64 7.36
CA TYR A 20 11.61 -13.61 7.01
C TYR A 20 12.34 -12.37 7.53
N HIS A 21 11.81 -11.73 8.56
CA HIS A 21 12.46 -10.59 9.22
C HIS A 21 13.92 -10.88 9.67
N TYR A 22 14.30 -12.16 9.79
CA TYR A 22 15.66 -12.61 10.13
C TYR A 22 16.37 -13.46 9.04
N SER A 23 15.90 -13.47 7.78
CA SER A 23 16.54 -14.25 6.69
C SER A 23 17.37 -13.36 5.75
N TYR A 24 18.48 -13.89 5.22
CA TYR A 24 19.47 -13.14 4.43
C TYR A 24 19.09 -12.85 2.95
N SER A 25 17.96 -13.36 2.47
CA SER A 25 17.52 -13.24 1.06
C SER A 25 16.00 -13.45 0.93
N VAL A 26 15.23 -12.49 1.46
CA VAL A 26 13.81 -12.56 1.81
C VAL A 26 12.84 -12.91 0.65
N PHE A 27 12.08 -14.02 0.78
CA PHE A 27 10.72 -14.27 0.23
C PHE A 27 9.79 -15.23 1.08
N ARG A 28 9.05 -14.76 2.12
CA ARG A 28 8.01 -15.59 2.81
C ARG A 28 6.65 -14.88 2.80
N GLY A 29 5.89 -15.08 1.74
CA GLY A 29 4.51 -14.67 1.71
C GLY A 29 3.73 -15.44 0.66
N CYS A 30 3.07 -16.50 1.13
CA CYS A 30 1.88 -17.06 0.51
C CYS A 30 1.00 -15.89 0.01
N PRO A 31 0.63 -15.84 -1.29
CA PRO A 31 -0.02 -14.68 -1.87
C PRO A 31 -1.28 -14.33 -1.07
N PRO A 32 -1.55 -13.03 -0.78
CA PRO A 32 -2.84 -12.64 -0.21
C PRO A 32 -3.94 -13.19 -1.12
N THR A 33 -5.02 -13.71 -0.54
CA THR A 33 -6.18 -14.15 -1.33
C THR A 33 -6.64 -13.02 -2.24
N ALA A 34 -7.13 -13.36 -3.45
CA ALA A 34 -7.51 -12.38 -4.45
C ALA A 34 -8.52 -11.33 -3.92
N GLU A 35 -9.36 -11.73 -2.96
CA GLU A 35 -10.32 -10.85 -2.27
C GLU A 35 -9.63 -9.79 -1.39
N ALA A 36 -8.58 -10.15 -0.66
CA ALA A 36 -7.82 -9.22 0.18
C ALA A 36 -7.07 -8.19 -0.68
N LEU A 37 -6.56 -8.62 -1.83
CA LEU A 37 -5.95 -7.74 -2.82
C LEU A 37 -6.96 -6.73 -3.38
N LEU A 38 -8.12 -7.22 -3.82
CA LEU A 38 -9.20 -6.39 -4.36
C LEU A 38 -9.67 -5.36 -3.32
N TYR A 39 -9.83 -5.79 -2.06
CA TYR A 39 -10.20 -4.89 -0.97
C TYR A 39 -9.16 -3.78 -0.75
N GLY A 40 -7.86 -4.12 -0.82
CA GLY A 40 -6.78 -3.13 -0.73
C GLY A 40 -6.81 -2.09 -1.85
N LEU A 41 -7.10 -2.51 -3.09
CA LEU A 41 -7.26 -1.60 -4.23
C LEU A 41 -8.48 -0.67 -4.06
N LEU A 42 -9.61 -1.21 -3.61
CA LEU A 42 -10.82 -0.41 -3.33
C LEU A 42 -10.57 0.61 -2.22
N GLN A 43 -9.78 0.25 -1.20
CA GLN A 43 -9.39 1.18 -0.15
C GLN A 43 -8.45 2.28 -0.65
N LEU A 44 -7.52 1.96 -1.55
CA LEU A 44 -6.70 2.98 -2.20
C LEU A 44 -7.56 3.94 -3.02
N GLN A 45 -8.51 3.41 -3.80
CA GLN A 45 -9.42 4.24 -4.59
C GLN A 45 -10.22 5.23 -3.71
N LYS A 46 -10.69 4.79 -2.54
CA LYS A 46 -11.33 5.69 -1.55
C LYS A 46 -10.40 6.77 -1.02
N LYS A 47 -9.10 6.48 -0.87
CA LYS A 47 -8.09 7.47 -0.44
C LYS A 47 -7.83 8.51 -1.53
N ILE A 48 -7.72 8.09 -2.79
CA ILE A 48 -7.52 8.99 -3.93
C ILE A 48 -8.74 9.88 -4.15
N HIS A 49 -9.95 9.34 -4.00
CA HIS A 49 -11.20 10.10 -4.15
C HIS A 49 -11.44 11.14 -3.06
N ARG A 50 -10.64 11.16 -1.99
CA ARG A 50 -10.63 12.22 -0.97
C ARG A 50 -9.39 13.12 -1.08
N PRO A 51 -9.18 13.84 -2.20
CA PRO A 51 -8.05 14.75 -2.31
C PRO A 51 -8.29 15.94 -1.36
N LYS A 52 -7.45 16.07 -0.34
CA LYS A 52 -7.43 17.24 0.55
C LYS A 52 -6.48 18.33 0.05
N ASP A 53 -5.90 18.17 -1.13
CA ASP A 53 -4.82 19.03 -1.64
C ASP A 53 -5.25 20.50 -1.73
N PHE A 54 -6.49 20.75 -2.18
CA PHE A 54 -7.03 22.10 -2.24
C PHE A 54 -7.24 22.74 -0.85
N LEU A 55 -7.76 21.96 0.11
CA LEU A 55 -7.93 22.44 1.49
C LEU A 55 -6.58 22.67 2.18
N HIS A 56 -5.61 21.77 1.95
CA HIS A 56 -4.27 21.85 2.52
C HIS A 56 -3.47 23.02 1.93
N TRP A 57 -3.75 23.41 0.68
CA TRP A 57 -3.22 24.63 0.08
C TRP A 57 -3.83 25.89 0.69
N TRP A 58 -5.14 25.90 0.97
CA TRP A 58 -5.83 27.09 1.50
C TRP A 58 -5.55 27.39 2.97
N THR A 59 -5.28 26.36 3.79
CA THR A 59 -4.92 26.51 5.21
C THR A 59 -3.42 26.74 5.46
N LYS A 60 -2.64 26.98 4.41
CA LYS A 60 -1.19 27.26 4.49
C LYS A 60 -0.91 28.70 4.06
#